data_AF-A0A2P5FII3-F1
#
_entry.id   AF-A0A2P5FII3-F1
#
_cell.length_a   1.000
_cell.length_b   1.000
_cell.length_c   1.000
_cell.angle_alpha   90.00
_cell.angle_beta   90.00
_cell.angle_gamma   90.00
#
_symmetry.space_group_name_H-M   'P 1'
#
loop_
_entity.id
_entity.type
_entity.pdbx_description
1 polymer ?
#
loop_
_entity_poly.entity_id
_entity_poly.type
_entity_poly.pdbx_seq_one_letter_code
_entity_poly.pdbx_strand_id
1 'polypeptide(L)'
;MDVLQIAESRAELLHRLSNWGSYSTFDGSHDPRAFAGKLDAEELWEVRLASMTAELAASRARAANREFGPVLMEVELEVAVHLARILAGPGEEVGGPVCGVCLEEMEMEMEMEEREGGGGGGVVGLGCLHEFHESCILEWLKRKRACPLCRYHLEEHDLDQLIKFSRA
;
A
#
# COMPACT_ATOMS: atom_id res chain seq x y z
N MET A 1 3.37 -27.44 3.34
CA MET A 1 2.62 -26.19 3.19
C MET A 1 2.58 -25.87 1.72
N ASP A 2 1.40 -25.62 1.17
CA ASP A 2 1.26 -25.13 -0.21
C ASP A 2 1.18 -23.58 -0.25
N VAL A 3 1.04 -23.02 -1.44
CA VAL A 3 0.97 -21.57 -1.67
C VAL A 3 -0.20 -20.93 -0.94
N LEU A 4 -1.37 -21.58 -0.96
CA LEU A 4 -2.59 -21.02 -0.36
C LEU A 4 -2.44 -20.96 1.16
N GLN A 5 -1.95 -22.03 1.77
CA GLN A 5 -1.72 -22.08 3.21
C GLN A 5 -0.68 -21.03 3.66
N ILE A 6 0.39 -20.80 2.88
CA ILE A 6 1.35 -19.72 3.17
C ILE A 6 0.67 -18.35 3.07
N ALA A 7 -0.17 -18.13 2.06
CA ALA A 7 -0.91 -16.89 1.87
C ALA A 7 -1.91 -16.62 3.01
N GLU A 8 -2.65 -17.64 3.45
CA GLU A 8 -3.57 -17.56 4.60
C GLU A 8 -2.83 -17.16 5.89
N SER A 9 -1.69 -17.80 6.16
CA SER A 9 -0.87 -17.46 7.33
C SER A 9 -0.26 -16.05 7.23
N ARG A 10 0.13 -15.60 6.03
CA ARG A 10 0.57 -14.22 5.80
C ARG A 10 -0.58 -13.22 6.03
N ALA A 11 -1.80 -13.54 5.61
CA ALA A 11 -2.97 -12.70 5.86
C ALA A 11 -3.26 -12.58 7.37
N GLU A 12 -3.15 -13.68 8.12
CA GLU A 12 -3.33 -13.68 9.57
C GLU A 12 -2.28 -12.81 10.28
N LEU A 13 -1.01 -12.94 9.89
CA LEU A 13 0.07 -12.09 10.38
C LEU A 13 -0.20 -10.62 10.08
N LEU A 14 -0.56 -10.28 8.84
CA LEU A 14 -0.88 -8.90 8.46
C LEU A 14 -2.06 -8.34 9.27
N HIS A 15 -3.08 -9.16 9.53
CA HIS A 15 -4.19 -8.78 10.40
C HIS A 15 -3.70 -8.42 11.80
N ARG A 16 -2.81 -9.21 12.41
CA ARG A 16 -2.26 -8.92 13.74
C ARG A 16 -1.42 -7.64 13.76
N LEU A 17 -0.54 -7.48 12.77
CA LEU A 17 0.30 -6.29 12.63
C LEU A 17 -0.54 -5.01 12.46
N SER A 18 -1.64 -5.12 11.69
CA SER A 18 -2.57 -3.99 11.45
C SER A 18 -3.46 -3.69 12.67
N ASN A 19 -3.72 -4.70 13.51
CA ASN A 19 -4.54 -4.61 14.72
C ASN A 19 -3.69 -4.69 15.99
N TRP A 20 -2.55 -4.01 16.00
CA TRP A 20 -1.57 -4.07 17.08
C TRP A 20 -2.19 -3.90 18.48
N GLY A 21 -3.16 -2.99 18.66
CA GLY A 21 -3.82 -2.78 19.95
C GLY A 21 -4.51 -4.03 20.55
N SER A 22 -4.92 -4.98 19.72
CA SER A 22 -5.60 -6.22 20.15
C SER A 22 -4.65 -7.39 20.39
N TYR A 23 -3.45 -7.33 19.83
CA TYR A 23 -2.51 -8.46 19.78
C TYR A 23 -1.14 -8.15 20.40
N SER A 24 -0.86 -6.88 20.66
CA SER A 24 0.39 -6.43 21.25
C SER A 24 0.62 -7.06 22.61
N THR A 25 1.73 -7.77 22.74
CA THR A 25 2.28 -8.21 24.02
C THR A 25 3.26 -7.18 24.59
N PHE A 26 3.34 -5.99 23.97
CA PHE A 26 4.27 -4.93 24.38
C PHE A 26 3.82 -4.32 25.71
N ASP A 27 4.64 -4.52 26.73
CA ASP A 27 4.43 -4.02 28.09
C ASP A 27 5.10 -2.66 28.36
N GLY A 28 5.68 -2.04 27.32
CA GLY A 28 6.45 -0.80 27.45
C GLY A 28 7.90 -0.98 27.88
N SER A 29 8.36 -2.21 28.13
CA SER A 29 9.75 -2.49 28.54
C SER A 29 10.74 -2.54 27.38
N HIS A 30 10.25 -2.66 26.14
CA HIS A 30 11.08 -2.72 24.95
C HIS A 30 11.37 -1.31 24.43
N ASP A 31 12.63 -0.88 24.58
CA ASP A 31 13.15 0.35 23.96
C ASP A 31 13.51 0.05 22.50
N PRO A 32 12.79 0.58 21.51
CA PRO A 32 13.06 0.33 20.08
C PRO A 32 14.42 0.89 19.61
N ARG A 33 15.12 1.68 20.44
CA ARG A 33 16.49 2.15 20.17
C ARG A 33 17.55 1.18 20.68
N ALA A 34 17.18 0.19 21.49
CA ALA A 34 18.06 -0.82 22.01
C ALA A 34 17.74 -2.17 21.34
N PHE A 35 18.49 -2.51 20.28
CA PHE A 35 18.39 -3.83 19.67
C PHE A 35 18.86 -4.89 20.68
N ALA A 36 17.91 -5.56 21.32
CA ALA A 36 18.18 -6.59 22.32
C ALA A 36 18.57 -7.95 21.71
N GLY A 37 18.65 -8.06 20.38
CA GLY A 37 18.94 -9.31 19.67
C GLY A 37 17.82 -10.34 19.72
N LYS A 38 16.63 -9.96 20.21
CA LYS A 38 15.45 -10.82 20.29
C LYS A 38 14.43 -10.34 19.28
N LEU A 39 14.03 -11.24 18.39
CA LEU A 39 12.88 -11.04 17.54
C LEU A 39 11.61 -11.26 18.37
N ASP A 40 10.58 -10.46 18.13
CA ASP A 40 9.26 -10.68 18.70
C ASP A 40 8.52 -11.86 18.02
N ALA A 41 7.29 -12.15 18.48
CA ALA A 41 6.55 -13.31 18.00
C ALA A 41 6.14 -13.16 16.53
N GLU A 42 5.72 -11.97 16.12
CA GLU A 42 5.34 -11.63 14.75
C GLU A 42 6.56 -11.65 13.81
N GLU A 43 7.70 -11.10 14.23
CA GLU A 43 8.97 -11.15 13.48
C GLU A 43 9.47 -12.60 13.32
N LEU A 44 9.36 -13.45 14.35
CA LEU A 44 9.68 -14.87 14.24
C LEU A 44 8.73 -15.60 13.29
N TRP A 45 7.45 -15.21 13.26
CA TRP A 45 6.48 -15.76 12.34
C TRP A 45 6.79 -15.37 10.90
N GLU A 46 7.17 -14.11 10.64
CA GLU A 46 7.64 -13.66 9.32
C GLU A 46 8.81 -14.50 8.81
N VAL A 47 9.84 -14.68 9.64
CA VAL A 47 11.02 -15.51 9.30
C VAL A 47 10.61 -16.94 8.99
N ARG A 48 9.66 -17.50 9.75
CA ARG A 48 9.12 -18.85 9.50
C ARG A 48 8.38 -18.92 8.16
N LEU A 49 7.54 -17.94 7.83
CA LEU A 49 6.82 -17.89 6.55
C LEU A 49 7.78 -17.73 5.37
N ALA A 50 8.82 -16.93 5.51
CA ALA A 50 9.90 -16.81 4.51
C ALA A 50 10.60 -18.15 4.29
N SER A 51 10.92 -18.86 5.39
CA SER A 51 11.57 -20.18 5.34
C SER A 51 10.69 -21.22 4.64
N MET A 52 9.39 -21.26 4.96
CA MET A 52 8.42 -22.15 4.31
C MET A 52 8.26 -21.84 2.81
N THR A 53 8.32 -20.56 2.44
CA THR A 53 8.28 -20.12 1.03
C THR A 53 9.52 -20.61 0.28
N ALA A 54 10.71 -20.45 0.87
CA ALA A 54 11.97 -20.92 0.29
C ALA A 54 12.02 -22.45 0.18
N GLU A 55 11.52 -23.19 1.17
CA GLU A 55 11.45 -24.65 1.12
C GLU A 55 10.54 -25.16 -0.01
N LEU A 56 9.38 -24.51 -0.21
CA LEU A 56 8.47 -24.82 -1.31
C LEU A 56 9.13 -24.55 -2.66
N ALA A 57 9.78 -23.39 -2.81
CA ALA A 57 10.54 -23.05 -4.01
C ALA A 57 11.67 -24.04 -4.28
N ALA A 58 12.44 -24.43 -3.25
CA ALA A 58 13.52 -25.40 -3.38
C ALA A 58 12.98 -26.79 -3.78
N SER A 59 11.82 -27.18 -3.26
CA SER A 59 11.15 -28.43 -3.65
C SER A 59 10.75 -28.42 -5.12
N ARG A 60 10.09 -27.35 -5.58
CA ARG A 60 9.69 -27.17 -6.99
C ARG A 60 10.89 -27.10 -7.92
N ALA A 61 11.95 -26.39 -7.54
CA ALA A 61 13.19 -26.26 -8.30
C ALA A 61 13.85 -27.63 -8.51
N ARG A 62 13.94 -28.45 -7.44
CA ARG A 62 14.45 -29.84 -7.54
C ARG A 62 13.57 -30.71 -8.43
N ALA A 63 12.25 -30.63 -8.27
CA ALA A 63 11.30 -31.46 -9.05
C ALA A 63 11.34 -31.13 -10.55
N ALA A 64 11.52 -29.86 -10.90
CA ALA A 64 11.58 -29.39 -12.29
C ALA A 64 13.00 -29.29 -12.86
N ASN A 65 14.04 -29.59 -12.07
CA ASN A 65 15.44 -29.39 -12.42
C ASN A 65 15.75 -27.95 -12.93
N ARG A 66 15.24 -26.96 -12.20
CA ARG A 66 15.38 -25.52 -12.50
C ARG A 66 16.25 -24.82 -11.46
N GLU A 67 16.80 -23.66 -11.82
CA GLU A 67 17.53 -22.80 -10.87
C GLU A 67 16.60 -22.31 -9.74
N PHE A 68 17.12 -22.26 -8.52
CA PHE A 68 16.35 -21.90 -7.33
C PHE A 68 15.82 -20.46 -7.37
N GLY A 69 16.65 -19.49 -7.75
CA GLY A 69 16.30 -18.07 -7.72
C GLY A 69 15.03 -17.73 -8.52
N PRO A 70 14.93 -18.10 -9.80
CA PRO A 70 13.71 -17.88 -10.59
C PRO A 70 12.47 -18.57 -10.00
N VAL A 71 12.62 -19.79 -9.48
CA VAL A 71 11.50 -20.53 -8.87
C VAL A 71 11.07 -19.89 -7.55
N LEU A 72 11.99 -19.31 -6.78
CA LEU A 72 11.65 -18.54 -5.58
C LEU A 72 10.79 -17.33 -5.93
N MET A 73 11.19 -16.55 -6.93
CA MET A 73 10.41 -15.40 -7.39
C MET A 73 9.00 -15.80 -7.87
N GLU A 74 8.89 -16.91 -8.60
CA GLU A 74 7.59 -17.45 -9.04
C GLU A 74 6.70 -17.84 -7.86
N VAL A 75 7.25 -18.56 -6.88
CA VAL A 75 6.50 -18.95 -5.67
C VAL A 75 6.10 -17.72 -4.85
N GLU A 76 6.99 -16.74 -4.69
CA GLU A 76 6.69 -15.49 -4.00
C GLU A 76 5.56 -14.72 -4.68
N LEU A 77 5.59 -14.66 -6.02
CA LEU A 77 4.52 -14.04 -6.81
C LEU A 77 3.20 -14.80 -6.67
N GLU A 78 3.21 -16.13 -6.75
CA GLU A 78 2.02 -16.95 -6.54
C GLU A 78 1.42 -16.69 -5.15
N VAL A 79 2.25 -16.69 -4.10
CA VAL A 79 1.79 -16.39 -2.74
C VAL A 79 1.22 -14.98 -2.66
N ALA A 80 1.86 -13.98 -3.27
CA ALA A 80 1.38 -12.60 -3.28
C ALA A 80 0.01 -12.47 -3.97
N VAL A 81 -0.21 -13.17 -5.08
CA VAL A 81 -1.51 -13.18 -5.78
C VAL A 81 -2.60 -13.82 -4.92
N HIS A 82 -2.31 -14.94 -4.27
CA HIS A 82 -3.26 -15.56 -3.34
C HIS A 82 -3.56 -14.67 -2.15
N LEU A 83 -2.53 -14.04 -1.57
CA LEU A 83 -2.69 -13.11 -0.47
C LEU A 83 -3.56 -11.92 -0.86
N ALA A 84 -3.32 -11.31 -2.02
CA ALA A 84 -4.12 -10.19 -2.52
C ALA A 84 -5.61 -10.57 -2.64
N ARG A 85 -5.91 -11.78 -3.13
CA ARG A 85 -7.30 -12.29 -3.19
C ARG A 85 -7.93 -12.48 -1.81
N ILE A 86 -7.16 -12.98 -0.83
CA ILE A 86 -7.63 -13.14 0.55
C ILE A 86 -7.95 -11.77 1.17
N LEU A 87 -7.05 -10.80 1.00
CA LEU A 87 -7.19 -9.45 1.54
C LEU A 87 -8.33 -8.66 0.88
N ALA A 88 -8.59 -8.89 -0.40
CA ALA A 88 -9.71 -8.27 -1.11
C ALA A 88 -11.11 -8.78 -0.67
N GLY A 89 -11.17 -9.92 0.04
CA GLY A 89 -12.42 -10.56 0.45
C GLY A 89 -13.28 -11.07 -0.71
N PRO A 90 -14.40 -11.77 -0.45
CA PRO A 90 -15.37 -12.12 -1.48
C PRO A 90 -16.18 -10.89 -1.89
N GLY A 91 -15.68 -10.15 -2.89
CA GLY A 91 -16.47 -9.16 -3.63
C GLY A 91 -16.87 -7.91 -2.85
N GLU A 92 -16.00 -7.39 -2.00
CA GLU A 92 -16.17 -6.02 -1.51
C GLU A 92 -15.65 -5.08 -2.59
N GLU A 93 -16.53 -4.26 -3.15
CA GLU A 93 -16.12 -3.22 -4.09
C GLU A 93 -15.14 -2.31 -3.35
N VAL A 94 -13.88 -2.30 -3.80
CA VAL A 94 -12.89 -1.36 -3.29
C VAL A 94 -13.43 0.01 -3.65
N GLY A 95 -14.03 0.68 -2.67
CA GLY A 95 -14.51 2.06 -2.85
C GLY A 95 -13.38 2.87 -3.47
N GLY A 96 -13.70 3.59 -4.54
CA GLY A 96 -12.71 4.40 -5.26
C GLY A 96 -11.97 5.33 -4.31
N PRO A 97 -10.81 5.87 -4.72
CA PRO A 97 -10.06 6.80 -3.88
C PRO A 97 -10.97 7.96 -3.45
N VAL A 98 -11.07 8.21 -2.14
CA VAL A 98 -11.93 9.26 -1.59
C VAL A 98 -11.11 10.52 -1.38
N CYS A 99 -11.63 11.67 -1.79
CA CYS A 99 -10.98 12.95 -1.60
C CYS A 99 -10.96 13.32 -0.10
N GLY A 100 -9.77 13.47 0.48
CA GLY A 100 -9.60 13.82 1.90
C GLY A 100 -10.06 15.23 2.32
N VAL A 101 -10.68 16.00 1.40
CA VAL A 101 -11.21 17.35 1.66
C VAL A 101 -12.74 17.36 1.66
N CYS A 102 -13.40 16.85 0.62
CA CYS A 102 -14.87 16.79 0.54
C CYS A 102 -15.46 15.45 0.97
N LEU A 103 -14.64 14.41 1.09
CA LEU A 103 -15.04 13.03 1.43
C LEU A 103 -15.92 12.35 0.38
N GLU A 104 -15.89 12.86 -0.85
CA GLU A 104 -16.56 12.25 -2.01
C GLU A 104 -15.55 11.41 -2.82
N GLU A 105 -16.06 10.42 -3.56
CA GLU A 105 -15.26 9.56 -4.41
C GLU A 105 -14.61 10.35 -5.56
N MET A 106 -13.39 9.96 -5.93
CA MET A 106 -12.65 10.52 -7.05
C MET A 106 -12.68 9.53 -8.21
N GLU A 107 -13.22 9.97 -9.35
CA GLU A 107 -13.20 9.19 -10.58
C GLU A 107 -11.78 9.22 -11.16
N MET A 108 -11.08 8.09 -11.11
CA MET A 108 -9.84 7.91 -11.87
C MET A 108 -10.21 7.57 -13.31
N GLU A 109 -10.21 8.57 -14.19
CA GLU A 109 -10.36 8.34 -15.63
C GLU A 109 -9.16 7.50 -16.13
N MET A 110 -9.38 6.20 -16.36
CA MET A 110 -8.37 5.27 -16.90
C MET A 110 -8.29 5.30 -18.44
N GLU A 111 -8.78 6.35 -19.10
CA GLU A 111 -8.88 6.40 -20.56
C GLU A 111 -8.19 7.63 -21.16
N MET A 112 -7.17 7.37 -21.99
CA MET A 112 -6.61 8.34 -22.93
C MET A 112 -7.59 8.53 -24.09
N GLU A 113 -8.55 9.43 -23.95
CA GLU A 113 -9.27 9.99 -25.10
C GLU A 113 -9.21 11.53 -25.03
N GLU A 114 -8.77 12.13 -26.14
CA GLU A 114 -8.61 13.59 -26.31
C GLU A 114 -9.96 14.29 -26.09
N ARG A 115 -10.15 14.94 -24.94
CA ARG A 115 -11.32 15.79 -24.70
C ARG A 115 -11.02 17.24 -25.06
N GLU A 116 -11.64 17.70 -26.13
CA GLU A 116 -11.94 19.12 -26.33
C GLU A 116 -13.03 19.55 -25.34
N GLY A 117 -12.65 20.37 -24.35
CA GLY A 117 -13.52 21.33 -23.67
C GLY A 117 -14.59 20.78 -22.72
N GLY A 118 -14.42 21.04 -21.42
CA GLY A 118 -15.56 21.14 -20.49
C GLY A 118 -15.28 20.83 -19.03
N GLY A 119 -14.54 21.72 -18.35
CA GLY A 119 -14.72 22.13 -16.95
C GLY A 119 -15.05 21.09 -15.87
N GLY A 120 -14.03 20.73 -15.10
CA GLY A 120 -14.13 20.52 -13.65
C GLY A 120 -14.24 19.07 -13.18
N GLY A 121 -13.11 18.45 -12.87
CA GLY A 121 -13.10 17.14 -12.21
C GLY A 121 -11.76 16.42 -12.08
N GLY A 122 -10.62 17.05 -12.38
CA GLY A 122 -9.32 16.38 -12.32
C GLY A 122 -8.93 15.95 -10.90
N VAL A 123 -8.18 14.85 -10.79
CA VAL A 123 -7.49 14.44 -9.57
C VAL A 123 -6.06 14.98 -9.62
N VAL A 124 -5.60 15.59 -8.53
CA VAL A 124 -4.25 16.16 -8.44
C VAL A 124 -3.51 15.61 -7.24
N GLY A 125 -2.32 15.08 -7.50
CA GLY A 125 -1.36 14.62 -6.49
C GLY A 125 -0.44 15.74 -6.01
N LEU A 126 -0.17 15.78 -4.70
CA LEU A 126 0.87 16.63 -4.11
C LEU A 126 2.23 15.92 -4.12
N GLY A 127 3.32 16.65 -3.84
CA GLY A 127 4.67 16.06 -3.71
C GLY A 127 4.83 15.03 -2.57
N CYS A 128 3.84 14.95 -1.68
CA CYS A 128 3.72 13.91 -0.65
C CYS A 128 2.87 12.70 -1.08
N LEU A 129 2.54 12.59 -2.36
CA LEU A 129 1.79 11.50 -3.00
C LEU A 129 0.33 11.34 -2.53
N HIS A 130 -0.24 12.35 -1.86
CA HIS A 130 -1.67 12.38 -1.56
C HIS A 130 -2.44 13.07 -2.68
N GLU A 131 -3.56 12.47 -3.06
CA GLU A 131 -4.42 12.89 -4.16
C GLU A 131 -5.75 13.45 -3.66
N PHE A 132 -6.28 14.43 -4.40
CA PHE A 132 -7.51 15.14 -4.09
C PHE A 132 -8.19 15.59 -5.40
N HIS A 133 -9.49 15.88 -5.37
CA HIS A 133 -10.08 16.69 -6.45
C HIS A 133 -9.33 18.01 -6.55
N GLU A 134 -8.98 18.39 -7.78
CA GLU A 134 -8.26 19.61 -8.09
C GLU A 134 -8.90 20.85 -7.45
N SER A 135 -10.22 20.99 -7.60
CA SER A 135 -10.99 22.10 -7.03
C SER A 135 -10.87 22.15 -5.50
N CYS A 136 -10.95 21.00 -4.84
CA CYS A 136 -10.87 20.89 -3.39
C CYS A 136 -9.49 21.28 -2.86
N ILE A 137 -8.42 20.77 -3.49
CA ILE A 137 -7.07 21.03 -3.00
C ILE A 137 -6.61 22.44 -3.33
N LEU A 138 -6.97 22.99 -4.49
CA LEU A 138 -6.64 24.38 -4.81
C LEU A 138 -7.32 25.37 -3.87
N GLU A 139 -8.59 25.14 -3.49
CA GLU A 139 -9.27 25.97 -2.48
C GLU A 139 -8.62 25.85 -1.09
N TRP A 140 -8.21 24.65 -0.70
CA TRP A 140 -7.50 24.45 0.56
C TRP A 140 -6.17 25.21 0.60
N LEU A 141 -5.38 25.11 -0.48
CA LEU A 141 -4.05 25.71 -0.58
C LEU A 141 -4.07 27.25 -0.58
N LYS A 142 -5.19 27.89 -0.96
CA LYS A 142 -5.38 29.35 -0.77
C LYS A 142 -5.34 29.77 0.70
N ARG A 143 -5.70 28.87 1.63
CA ARG A 143 -5.76 29.16 3.07
C ARG A 143 -4.56 28.60 3.82
N LYS A 144 -4.11 27.39 3.45
CA LYS A 144 -3.01 26.69 4.13
C LYS A 144 -2.13 25.97 3.11
N ARG A 145 -0.85 26.34 3.04
CA ARG A 145 0.15 25.72 2.14
C ARG A 145 0.66 24.36 2.66
N ALA A 146 -0.24 23.49 3.10
CA ALA A 146 0.11 22.16 3.61
C ALA A 146 -0.94 21.11 3.24
N CYS A 147 -0.48 19.87 3.01
CA CYS A 147 -1.34 18.72 2.74
C CYS A 147 -2.38 18.53 3.88
N PRO A 148 -3.69 18.39 3.56
CA PRO A 148 -4.72 18.11 4.56
C PRO A 148 -4.49 16.83 5.37
N LEU A 149 -3.85 15.81 4.78
CA LEU A 149 -3.68 14.48 5.36
C LEU A 149 -2.39 14.35 6.18
N CYS A 150 -1.24 14.69 5.59
CA CYS A 150 0.06 14.48 6.23
C CYS A 150 0.76 15.76 6.70
N ARG A 151 0.16 16.94 6.45
CA ARG A 151 0.73 18.26 6.80
C ARG A 151 2.07 18.60 6.14
N TYR A 152 2.48 17.85 5.13
CA TYR A 152 3.62 18.21 4.27
C TYR A 152 3.43 19.63 3.73
N HIS A 153 4.42 20.49 3.96
CA HIS A 153 4.37 21.90 3.54
C HIS A 153 4.80 22.02 2.08
N LEU A 154 4.05 22.78 1.28
CA LEU A 154 4.39 23.02 -0.12
C LEU A 154 5.27 24.26 -0.26
N GLU A 155 6.35 24.15 -1.02
CA GLU A 155 7.17 25.29 -1.41
C GLU A 155 6.48 26.09 -2.53
N GLU A 156 6.89 27.34 -2.75
CA GLU A 156 6.27 28.20 -3.78
C GLU A 156 6.35 27.61 -5.18
N HIS A 157 7.45 26.91 -5.47
CA HIS A 157 7.65 26.20 -6.73
C HIS A 157 6.65 25.06 -6.94
N ASP A 158 6.24 24.36 -5.88
CA ASP A 158 5.27 23.26 -5.96
C ASP A 158 3.87 23.78 -6.27
N LEU A 159 3.50 24.94 -5.70
CA LEU A 159 2.22 25.60 -5.96
C LEU A 159 2.12 26.11 -7.41
N ASP A 160 3.20 26.66 -7.93
CA ASP A 160 3.27 27.15 -9.32
C ASP A 160 3.09 26.04 -10.34
N GLN A 161 3.57 24.83 -10.05
CA GLN A 161 3.35 23.67 -10.91
C GLN A 161 1.86 23.26 -10.89
N LEU A 162 1.27 23.14 -9.69
CA LEU A 162 -0.14 22.75 -9.53
C LEU A 162 -1.11 23.72 -10.24
N ILE A 163 -0.84 25.03 -10.19
CA ILE A 163 -1.69 26.06 -10.81
C ILE A 163 -1.55 26.09 -12.35
N LYS A 164 -0.41 25.65 -12.90
CA LYS A 164 -0.22 25.57 -14.36
C LYS A 164 -1.01 24.42 -14.98
N PHE A 165 -1.12 23.29 -14.29
CA PHE A 165 -1.91 22.15 -14.75
C PHE A 165 -3.43 22.44 -14.75
N SER A 166 -3.91 23.33 -13.89
CA SER A 166 -5.34 23.70 -13.81
C SER A 166 -5.83 24.67 -14.89
N ARG A 167 -4.93 25.18 -15.75
CA ARG A 167 -5.21 26.26 -16.74
C ARG A 167 -4.95 25.83 -18.18
N ALA A 168 -4.53 24.59 -18.41
CA ALA A 168 -4.41 23.96 -19.72
C ALA A 168 -5.71 23.20 -20.02
#